data_AF-A0A432QU23-F1
#
_entry.id   AF-A0A432QU23-F1
#
_cell.length_a   1.000
_cell.length_b   1.000
_cell.length_c   1.000
_cell.angle_alpha   90.00
_cell.angle_beta   90.00
_cell.angle_gamma   90.00
#
_symmetry.space_group_name_H-M   'P 1'
#
loop_
_entity.id
_entity.type
_entity.pdbx_description
1 polymer ?
#
loop_
_entity_poly.entity_id
_entity_poly.type
_entity_poly.pdbx_seq_one_letter_code
_entity_poly.pdbx_strand_id
1 'polypeptide(L)'
;MEESEFSFRTLAVLPEQLKNSSDKEFLVKREKDKLLFFIRLPNNLWVEIGIPLREILRHLPTDGSILNDIADKVPVGILLFREKVVYSNDFLEKLLEKSREAIINSPVSEVLPKEIGKRLKKLLSREGVEKRLTIKWIGPLESPSGVKRTVLIIASSAELREEITGIAFLFDITAEKYFLEKMEDIYSYDVVTELPNFRKALEFIENLKRQQKKFLVGIVDINNFYVVNDSLGIETGDKVLKKFAEVRSLDLTK
;
A
#
# COMPACT_ATOMS: atom_id res chain seq x y z
N MET A 1 -5.32 34.22 -15.29
CA MET A 1 -5.08 32.77 -15.27
C MET A 1 -3.66 32.58 -14.78
N GLU A 2 -3.49 32.25 -13.51
CA GLU A 2 -2.19 31.88 -12.95
C GLU A 2 -2.36 30.50 -12.32
N GLU A 3 -1.46 29.60 -12.69
CA GLU A 3 -1.52 28.16 -12.48
C GLU A 3 -1.53 27.78 -10.99
N SER A 4 -2.53 26.99 -10.60
CA SER A 4 -2.60 26.27 -9.33
C SER A 4 -1.65 25.06 -9.39
N GLU A 5 -0.33 25.31 -9.32
CA GLU A 5 0.64 24.22 -9.36
C GLU A 5 0.69 23.47 -8.02
N PHE A 6 -0.03 22.36 -7.96
CA PHE A 6 0.29 21.22 -7.11
C PHE A 6 1.72 20.78 -7.42
N SER A 7 2.57 20.63 -6.40
CA SER A 7 3.95 20.21 -6.61
C SER A 7 4.13 18.77 -6.15
N PHE A 8 4.48 17.90 -7.09
CA PHE A 8 4.87 16.52 -6.85
C PHE A 8 6.35 16.35 -7.17
N ARG A 9 7.14 15.91 -6.20
CA ARG A 9 8.59 15.71 -6.41
C ARG A 9 9.08 14.47 -5.70
N THR A 10 9.91 13.70 -6.39
CA THR A 10 10.65 12.59 -5.79
C THR A 10 12.00 13.10 -5.28
N LEU A 11 12.31 12.83 -4.03
CA LEU A 11 13.53 13.21 -3.35
C LEU A 11 14.34 11.96 -3.02
N ALA A 12 15.59 11.93 -3.46
CA ALA A 12 16.54 10.87 -3.10
C ALA A 12 16.99 10.97 -1.64
N VAL A 13 16.96 12.17 -1.06
CA VAL A 13 17.39 12.46 0.31
C VAL A 13 16.40 13.43 0.95
N LEU A 14 16.02 13.15 2.20
CA LEU A 14 15.13 14.01 2.98
C LEU A 14 15.82 15.35 3.31
N PRO A 15 15.12 16.50 3.24
CA PRO A 15 15.70 17.81 3.58
C PRO A 15 16.32 17.83 4.98
N GLU A 16 17.42 18.57 5.16
CA GLU A 16 18.22 18.57 6.41
C GLU A 16 17.43 18.87 7.68
N GLN A 17 16.44 19.74 7.56
CA GLN A 17 15.55 20.14 8.66
C GLN A 17 14.64 19.01 9.14
N LEU A 18 14.48 17.95 8.34
CA LEU A 18 13.67 16.77 8.60
C LEU A 18 14.54 15.52 8.88
N LYS A 19 15.88 15.60 8.74
CA LYS A 19 16.80 14.48 8.99
C LYS A 19 16.69 13.90 10.41
N ASN A 20 16.34 14.71 11.41
CA ASN A 20 16.09 14.25 12.78
C ASN A 20 14.81 13.38 12.92
N SER A 21 14.07 13.18 11.83
CA SER A 21 12.87 12.33 11.74
C SER A 21 13.03 11.20 10.71
N SER A 22 14.26 10.82 10.36
CA SER A 22 14.61 9.85 9.30
C SER A 22 14.03 8.44 9.45
N ASP A 23 13.57 8.06 10.64
CA ASP A 23 12.96 6.75 10.92
C ASP A 23 11.46 6.67 10.59
N LYS A 24 10.85 7.78 10.20
CA LYS A 24 9.41 7.82 9.90
C LYS A 24 9.16 7.52 8.43
N GLU A 25 8.17 6.68 8.12
CA GLU A 25 7.76 6.41 6.73
C GLU A 25 6.87 7.54 6.15
N PHE A 26 6.43 8.46 7.00
CA PHE A 26 5.50 9.53 6.65
C PHE A 26 5.76 10.76 7.53
N LEU A 27 5.84 11.94 6.91
CA LEU A 27 6.04 13.22 7.59
C LEU A 27 5.11 14.26 7.01
N VAL A 28 4.57 15.13 7.86
CA VAL A 28 3.80 16.30 7.44
C VAL A 28 4.49 17.54 7.97
N LYS A 29 4.83 18.48 7.08
CA LYS A 29 5.42 19.77 7.42
C LYS A 29 4.55 20.87 6.83
N ARG A 30 4.27 21.90 7.63
CA ARG A 30 3.73 23.15 7.11
C ARG A 30 4.89 24.07 6.74
N GLU A 31 4.88 24.61 5.52
CA GLU A 31 5.88 25.58 5.07
C GLU A 31 5.20 26.79 4.44
N LYS A 32 5.23 27.92 5.16
CA LYS A 32 4.54 29.18 4.81
C LYS A 32 3.07 28.95 4.42
N ASP A 33 2.80 28.90 3.11
CA ASP A 33 1.48 28.77 2.47
C ASP A 33 1.32 27.42 1.75
N LYS A 34 2.00 26.36 2.18
CA LYS A 34 1.83 24.98 1.69
C LYS A 34 1.88 23.95 2.82
N LEU A 35 1.14 22.86 2.67
CA LEU A 35 1.27 21.61 3.44
C LEU A 35 2.09 20.63 2.59
N LEU A 36 3.20 20.16 3.15
CA LEU A 36 4.11 19.23 2.52
C LEU A 36 3.99 17.87 3.19
N PHE A 37 3.62 16.86 2.42
CA PHE A 37 3.59 15.47 2.83
C PHE A 37 4.83 14.79 2.27
N PHE A 38 5.60 14.12 3.11
CA PHE A 38 6.75 13.33 2.71
C PHE A 38 6.45 11.88 3.01
N ILE A 39 6.42 11.05 1.96
CA ILE A 39 6.11 9.63 2.06
C ILE A 39 7.34 8.84 1.63
N ARG A 40 7.80 7.90 2.45
CA ARG A 40 8.92 7.01 2.12
C ARG A 40 8.40 5.78 1.39
N LEU A 41 8.86 5.58 0.16
CA LEU A 41 8.56 4.40 -0.66
C LEU A 41 9.46 3.20 -0.26
N PRO A 42 9.07 1.96 -0.59
CA PRO A 42 9.82 0.75 -0.25
C PRO A 42 11.27 0.71 -0.77
N ASN A 43 11.58 1.49 -1.81
CA ASN A 43 12.92 1.64 -2.37
C ASN A 43 13.74 2.78 -1.73
N ASN A 44 13.33 3.27 -0.55
CA ASN A 44 13.91 4.40 0.18
C ASN A 44 13.83 5.77 -0.53
N LEU A 45 13.07 5.89 -1.62
CA LEU A 45 12.77 7.20 -2.21
C LEU A 45 11.71 7.93 -1.39
N TRP A 46 11.83 9.24 -1.31
CA TRP A 46 10.83 10.09 -0.68
C TRP A 46 9.96 10.75 -1.74
N VAL A 47 8.66 10.77 -1.51
CA VAL A 47 7.69 11.50 -2.34
C VAL A 47 7.24 12.70 -1.52
N GLU A 48 7.57 13.89 -2.03
CA GLU A 48 7.07 15.16 -1.53
C GLU A 48 5.81 15.55 -2.31
N ILE A 49 4.71 15.71 -1.59
CA ILE A 49 3.44 16.22 -2.10
C ILE A 49 3.21 17.57 -1.44
N GLY A 50 3.32 18.64 -2.22
CA GLY A 50 3.09 20.00 -1.77
C GLY A 50 1.73 20.51 -2.19
N ILE A 51 0.87 20.73 -1.20
CA ILE A 51 -0.48 21.26 -1.39
C ILE A 51 -0.51 22.71 -0.91
N PRO A 52 -0.80 23.71 -1.76
CA PRO A 52 -0.90 25.09 -1.33
C PRO A 52 -2.03 25.29 -0.30
N LEU A 53 -1.70 25.91 0.84
CA LEU A 53 -2.66 26.27 1.88
C LEU A 53 -3.73 27.20 1.33
N ARG A 54 -3.42 28.12 0.42
CA ARG A 54 -4.42 28.91 -0.31
C ARG A 54 -5.41 28.10 -1.15
N GLU A 55 -5.05 26.91 -1.63
CA GLU A 55 -5.95 25.99 -2.35
C GLU A 55 -6.86 25.27 -1.35
N ILE A 56 -6.26 24.82 -0.23
CA ILE A 56 -6.98 24.27 0.93
C ILE A 56 -7.91 25.32 1.53
N LEU A 57 -7.49 26.59 1.64
CA LEU A 57 -8.21 27.70 2.27
C LEU A 57 -9.20 28.39 1.31
N ARG A 58 -8.96 28.45 -0.01
CA ARG A 58 -9.98 28.88 -1.00
C ARG A 58 -11.13 27.88 -1.13
N HIS A 59 -10.87 26.62 -0.80
CA HIS A 59 -11.88 25.58 -0.69
C HIS A 59 -12.24 25.23 0.77
N LEU A 60 -11.79 26.03 1.74
CA LEU A 60 -12.30 26.02 3.12
C LEU A 60 -12.97 27.35 3.44
N PRO A 61 -14.26 27.49 3.11
CA PRO A 61 -15.10 28.49 3.75
C PRO A 61 -15.33 28.11 5.22
N THR A 62 -15.62 29.12 6.02
CA THR A 62 -15.82 29.09 7.47
C THR A 62 -16.91 28.15 7.99
N ASP A 63 -17.65 27.51 7.09
CA ASP A 63 -18.77 26.62 7.41
C ASP A 63 -18.36 25.16 7.25
N GLY A 64 -18.55 24.36 8.30
CA GLY A 64 -18.15 22.95 8.38
C GLY A 64 -18.80 21.99 7.37
N SER A 65 -19.61 22.47 6.42
CA SER A 65 -20.21 21.64 5.37
C SER A 65 -19.19 21.15 4.34
N ILE A 66 -18.19 21.95 3.99
CA ILE A 66 -17.27 21.62 2.90
C ILE A 66 -16.14 20.68 3.34
N LEU A 67 -15.80 20.64 4.63
CA LEU A 67 -14.92 19.61 5.18
C LEU A 67 -15.53 18.21 5.04
N ASN A 68 -16.86 18.10 5.14
CA ASN A 68 -17.56 16.86 4.83
C ASN A 68 -17.50 16.57 3.34
N ASP A 69 -17.82 17.55 2.48
CA ASP A 69 -17.74 17.36 1.01
C ASP A 69 -16.35 16.91 0.51
N ILE A 70 -15.26 17.43 1.11
CA ILE A 70 -13.90 17.00 0.79
C ILE A 70 -13.64 15.60 1.34
N ALA A 71 -14.00 15.33 2.59
CA ALA A 71 -13.86 14.00 3.19
C ALA A 71 -14.65 12.94 2.41
N ASP A 72 -15.78 13.30 1.79
CA ASP A 72 -16.65 12.38 1.05
C ASP A 72 -16.18 12.15 -0.39
N LYS A 73 -15.39 13.08 -0.96
CA LYS A 73 -14.79 12.95 -2.30
C LYS A 73 -13.46 12.21 -2.30
N VAL A 74 -12.74 12.19 -1.19
CA VAL A 74 -11.50 11.43 -1.08
C VAL A 74 -11.84 9.93 -0.90
N PRO A 75 -11.22 9.01 -1.66
CA PRO A 75 -11.43 7.57 -1.52
C PRO A 75 -10.73 7.00 -0.28
N VAL A 76 -10.90 7.65 0.86
CA VAL A 76 -10.29 7.32 2.14
C VAL A 76 -11.37 7.35 3.21
N GLY A 77 -11.50 6.26 3.95
CA GLY A 77 -12.38 6.19 5.09
C GLY A 77 -11.78 6.94 6.27
N ILE A 78 -12.53 7.88 6.86
CA ILE A 78 -12.09 8.67 8.00
C ILE A 78 -12.98 8.36 9.19
N LEU A 79 -12.38 7.90 10.28
CA LEU A 79 -13.06 7.53 11.50
C LEU A 79 -12.48 8.32 12.68
N LEU A 80 -13.33 9.02 13.44
CA LEU A 80 -12.97 9.51 14.77
C LEU A 80 -13.64 8.64 15.82
N PHE A 81 -12.89 8.21 16.81
CA PHE A 81 -13.39 7.28 17.80
C PHE A 81 -12.75 7.48 19.17
N ARG A 82 -13.48 7.06 20.19
CA ARG A 82 -12.99 6.85 21.56
C ARG A 82 -13.22 5.39 21.87
N GLU A 83 -13.97 5.06 22.92
CA GLU A 83 -14.55 3.72 23.03
C GLU A 83 -15.58 3.45 21.92
N LYS A 84 -16.30 4.50 21.52
CA LYS A 84 -17.31 4.49 20.48
C LYS A 84 -16.92 5.42 19.33
N VAL A 85 -17.47 5.16 18.14
CA VAL A 85 -17.29 6.04 16.99
C VAL A 85 -18.04 7.35 17.21
N VAL A 86 -17.32 8.46 17.00
CA VAL A 86 -17.84 9.83 17.11
C VAL A 86 -18.14 10.41 15.72
N TYR A 87 -17.34 10.03 14.71
CA TYR A 87 -17.49 10.51 13.34
C TYR A 87 -17.06 9.46 12.34
N SER A 88 -17.75 9.46 11.19
CA SER A 88 -17.44 8.68 9.99
C SER A 88 -17.83 9.52 8.77
N ASN A 89 -17.04 9.42 7.69
CA ASN A 89 -17.39 9.99 6.38
C ASN A 89 -18.19 8.99 5.50
N ASP A 90 -18.74 9.46 4.38
CA ASP A 90 -19.60 8.68 3.49
C ASP A 90 -18.85 7.53 2.81
N PHE A 91 -17.53 7.69 2.59
CA PHE A 91 -16.72 6.62 2.02
C PHE A 91 -16.73 5.36 2.89
N LEU A 92 -16.73 5.52 4.22
CA LEU A 92 -16.81 4.38 5.13
C LEU A 92 -18.14 3.62 5.04
N GLU A 93 -19.24 4.32 4.74
CA GLU A 93 -20.53 3.65 4.53
C GLU A 93 -20.46 2.70 3.34
N LYS A 94 -19.83 3.15 2.23
CA LYS A 94 -19.63 2.33 1.02
C LYS A 94 -18.64 1.20 1.26
N LEU A 95 -17.57 1.46 2.02
CA LEU A 95 -16.53 0.49 2.30
C LEU A 95 -17.04 -0.63 3.22
N LEU A 96 -17.81 -0.29 4.25
CA LEU A 96 -18.32 -1.20 5.28
C LEU A 96 -19.72 -1.74 4.98
N GLU A 97 -20.43 -1.16 4.01
CA GLU A 97 -21.86 -1.39 3.72
C GLU A 97 -22.74 -1.31 4.97
N LYS A 98 -22.45 -0.30 5.80
CA LYS A 98 -23.22 0.05 7.01
C LYS A 98 -23.64 1.49 6.89
N SER A 99 -24.88 1.79 7.29
CA SER A 99 -25.32 3.18 7.38
C SER A 99 -24.48 3.93 8.41
N ARG A 100 -24.26 5.22 8.20
CA ARG A 100 -23.56 6.07 9.17
C ARG A 100 -24.19 6.04 10.56
N GLU A 101 -25.52 5.90 10.65
CA GLU A 101 -26.24 5.74 11.91
C GLU A 101 -25.86 4.47 12.67
N ALA A 102 -25.59 3.37 11.95
CA ALA A 102 -25.12 2.12 12.55
C ALA A 102 -23.63 2.16 12.92
N ILE A 103 -22.84 3.02 12.25
CA ILE A 103 -21.42 3.21 12.52
C ILE A 103 -21.22 4.14 13.72
N ILE A 104 -21.89 5.29 13.74
CA ILE A 104 -21.80 6.27 14.84
C ILE A 104 -22.33 5.64 16.14
N ASN A 105 -21.70 5.96 17.27
CA ASN A 105 -22.00 5.43 18.60
C ASN A 105 -21.80 3.91 18.79
N SER A 106 -21.45 3.18 17.74
CA SER A 106 -21.04 1.77 17.86
C SER A 106 -19.65 1.68 18.52
N PRO A 107 -19.36 0.59 19.26
CA PRO A 107 -18.02 0.34 19.76
C PRO A 107 -17.02 0.25 18.61
N VAL A 108 -15.87 0.92 18.74
CA VAL A 108 -14.85 0.90 17.66
C VAL A 108 -14.38 -0.53 17.33
N SER A 109 -14.45 -1.45 18.29
CA SER A 109 -14.14 -2.88 18.10
C SER A 109 -15.10 -3.65 17.20
N GLU A 110 -16.28 -3.09 16.90
CA GLU A 110 -17.26 -3.67 15.96
C GLU A 110 -17.11 -3.10 14.54
N VAL A 111 -16.40 -1.99 14.41
CA VAL A 111 -16.13 -1.30 13.13
C VAL A 111 -14.75 -1.68 12.60
N LEU A 112 -13.76 -1.73 13.48
CA LEU A 112 -12.38 -2.06 13.13
C LEU A 112 -12.07 -3.55 13.42
N PRO A 113 -11.10 -4.15 12.69
CA PRO A 113 -10.73 -5.55 12.86
C PRO A 113 -10.34 -5.92 14.30
N LYS A 114 -10.76 -7.11 14.76
CA LYS A 114 -10.52 -7.58 16.14
C LYS A 114 -9.04 -7.69 16.48
N GLU A 115 -8.21 -7.96 15.48
CA GLU A 115 -6.75 -8.08 15.55
C GLU A 115 -6.10 -6.82 16.10
N ILE A 116 -6.68 -5.64 15.84
CA ILE A 116 -6.16 -4.36 16.33
C ILE A 116 -6.79 -3.90 17.65
N GLY A 117 -7.80 -4.61 18.17
CA GLY A 117 -8.54 -4.23 19.39
C GLY A 117 -7.67 -3.96 20.62
N LYS A 118 -6.69 -4.84 20.93
CA LYS A 118 -5.76 -4.62 22.06
C LYS A 118 -4.88 -3.39 21.86
N ARG A 119 -4.47 -3.12 20.60
CA ARG A 119 -3.63 -1.98 20.25
C ARG A 119 -4.43 -0.67 20.31
N LEU A 120 -5.71 -0.69 19.95
CA LEU A 120 -6.61 0.46 20.05
C LEU A 120 -6.75 0.94 21.50
N LYS A 121 -6.89 0.02 22.47
CA LYS A 121 -6.93 0.39 23.90
C LYS A 121 -5.64 1.09 24.34
N LYS A 122 -4.49 0.59 23.91
CA LYS A 122 -3.19 1.22 24.21
C LYS A 122 -3.03 2.56 23.50
N LEU A 123 -3.56 2.69 22.29
CA LEU A 123 -3.54 3.94 21.52
C LEU A 123 -4.38 5.03 22.20
N LEU A 124 -5.52 4.69 22.81
CA LEU A 124 -6.38 5.64 23.52
C LEU A 124 -5.93 5.94 24.97
N SER A 125 -4.76 5.48 25.41
CA SER A 125 -4.22 5.82 26.73
C SER A 125 -3.38 7.11 26.69
N ARG A 126 -3.14 7.72 27.86
CA ARG A 126 -2.19 8.86 27.97
C ARG A 126 -0.81 8.51 27.44
N GLU A 127 -0.33 7.31 27.77
CA GLU A 127 0.92 6.78 27.22
C GLU A 127 0.89 6.72 25.68
N GLY A 128 -0.27 6.37 25.09
CA GLY A 128 -0.48 6.34 23.65
C GLY A 128 -0.30 7.70 22.99
N VAL A 129 -0.84 8.75 23.59
CA VAL A 129 -0.73 10.13 23.10
C VAL A 129 0.70 10.65 23.28
N GLU A 130 1.29 10.50 24.48
CA GLU A 130 2.64 10.97 24.81
C GLU A 130 3.70 10.31 23.91
N LYS A 131 3.60 8.99 23.71
CA LYS A 131 4.51 8.23 22.84
C LYS A 131 4.12 8.29 21.37
N ARG A 132 3.05 9.01 21.02
CA ARG A 132 2.53 9.16 19.66
C ARG A 132 2.38 7.82 18.93
N LEU A 133 1.75 6.86 19.61
CA LEU A 133 1.59 5.52 19.07
C LEU A 133 0.73 5.54 17.81
N THR A 134 1.21 4.83 16.80
CA THR A 134 0.47 4.62 15.55
C THR A 134 0.23 3.13 15.34
N ILE A 135 -0.97 2.78 14.90
CA ILE A 135 -1.30 1.45 14.42
C ILE A 135 -1.24 1.49 12.89
N LYS A 136 -0.50 0.56 12.31
CA LYS A 136 -0.56 0.22 10.89
C LYS A 136 -1.02 -1.22 10.79
N TRP A 137 -2.07 -1.48 10.03
CA TRP A 137 -2.61 -2.82 9.82
C TRP A 137 -3.05 -2.97 8.38
N ILE A 138 -2.72 -4.11 7.78
CA ILE A 138 -3.16 -4.47 6.43
C ILE A 138 -3.81 -5.83 6.53
N GLY A 139 -5.01 -5.96 5.98
CA GLY A 139 -5.69 -7.25 5.97
C GLY A 139 -7.02 -7.22 5.22
N PRO A 140 -7.66 -8.37 5.09
CA PRO A 140 -8.96 -8.48 4.46
C PRO A 140 -10.04 -7.87 5.37
N LEU A 141 -10.95 -7.13 4.77
CA LEU A 141 -12.18 -6.63 5.37
C LEU A 141 -13.34 -7.15 4.51
N GLU A 142 -14.29 -7.81 5.15
CA GLU A 142 -15.46 -8.39 4.49
C GLU A 142 -16.70 -7.56 4.82
N SER A 143 -17.39 -7.10 3.79
CA SER A 143 -18.66 -6.40 3.95
C SER A 143 -19.80 -7.38 4.28
N PRO A 144 -20.92 -6.91 4.85
CA PRO A 144 -22.13 -7.70 5.04
C PRO A 144 -22.62 -8.49 3.82
N SER A 145 -22.40 -7.99 2.59
CA SER A 145 -22.74 -8.71 1.35
C SER A 145 -21.72 -9.78 0.93
N GLY A 146 -20.62 -9.93 1.68
CA GLY A 146 -19.54 -10.90 1.41
C GLY A 146 -18.44 -10.39 0.48
N VAL A 147 -18.43 -9.11 0.13
CA VAL A 147 -17.37 -8.52 -0.70
C VAL A 147 -16.10 -8.38 0.14
N LYS A 148 -15.02 -9.02 -0.31
CA LYS A 148 -13.71 -8.96 0.35
C LYS A 148 -12.84 -7.87 -0.28
N ARG A 149 -12.40 -6.93 0.55
CA ARG A 149 -11.45 -5.87 0.20
C ARG A 149 -10.19 -6.01 1.03
N THR A 150 -9.04 -5.67 0.46
CA THR A 150 -7.81 -5.49 1.26
C THR A 150 -7.77 -4.05 1.73
N VAL A 151 -7.75 -3.85 3.05
CA VAL A 151 -7.75 -2.52 3.65
C VAL A 151 -6.46 -2.27 4.42
N LEU A 152 -5.87 -1.09 4.20
CA LEU A 152 -4.84 -0.53 5.05
C LEU A 152 -5.49 0.40 6.07
N ILE A 153 -5.27 0.14 7.35
CA ILE A 153 -5.74 0.96 8.46
C ILE A 153 -4.54 1.63 9.11
N ILE A 154 -4.59 2.96 9.18
CA ILE A 154 -3.64 3.77 9.93
C ILE A 154 -4.40 4.49 11.02
N ALA A 155 -4.08 4.22 12.29
CA ALA A 155 -4.73 4.90 13.41
C ALA A 155 -3.71 5.56 14.33
N SER A 156 -4.07 6.73 14.86
CA SER A 156 -3.33 7.49 15.88
C SER A 156 -4.30 8.08 16.89
N SER A 157 -3.81 8.59 18.01
CA SER A 157 -4.61 9.36 18.97
C SER A 157 -4.04 10.75 19.20
N ALA A 158 -4.92 11.67 19.57
CA ALA A 158 -4.57 13.02 19.97
C ALA A 158 -5.52 13.47 21.10
N GLU A 159 -5.05 14.41 21.92
CA GLU A 159 -5.89 15.09 22.89
C GLU A 159 -6.65 16.23 22.20
N LEU A 160 -7.98 16.15 22.21
CA LEU A 160 -8.87 17.13 21.60
C LEU A 160 -9.87 17.60 22.66
N ARG A 161 -9.85 18.89 23.00
CA ARG A 161 -10.70 19.48 24.06
C ARG A 161 -10.63 18.70 25.38
N GLU A 162 -9.40 18.41 25.83
CA GLU A 162 -9.10 17.67 27.08
C GLU A 162 -9.54 16.19 27.08
N GLU A 163 -9.95 15.65 25.93
CA GLU A 163 -10.31 14.24 25.78
C GLU A 163 -9.45 13.53 24.73
N ILE A 164 -8.94 12.35 25.07
CA ILE A 164 -8.18 11.53 24.13
C ILE A 164 -9.12 10.99 23.06
N THR A 165 -8.85 11.34 21.81
CA THR A 165 -9.63 10.93 20.65
C THR A 165 -8.72 10.25 19.64
N GLY A 166 -9.13 9.06 19.20
CA GLY A 166 -8.52 8.30 18.12
C GLY A 166 -8.98 8.78 16.75
N ILE A 167 -8.07 8.75 15.79
CA ILE A 167 -8.31 9.03 14.37
C ILE A 167 -7.82 7.81 13.61
N ALA A 168 -8.65 7.24 12.75
CA ALA A 168 -8.26 6.17 11.84
C ALA A 168 -8.58 6.53 10.38
N PHE A 169 -7.64 6.20 9.51
CA PHE A 169 -7.75 6.26 8.07
C PHE A 169 -7.80 4.84 7.52
N LEU A 170 -8.77 4.58 6.64
CA LEU A 170 -8.97 3.30 5.98
C LEU A 170 -8.81 3.50 4.48
N PHE A 171 -7.83 2.83 3.90
CA PHE A 171 -7.56 2.85 2.46
C PHE A 171 -7.97 1.50 1.88
N ASP A 172 -8.86 1.49 0.90
CA ASP A 172 -9.06 0.31 0.06
C ASP A 172 -7.85 0.20 -0.87
N ILE A 173 -7.01 -0.81 -0.64
CA ILE A 173 -5.81 -1.09 -1.43
C ILE A 173 -5.96 -2.36 -2.26
N THR A 174 -7.20 -2.79 -2.52
CA THR A 174 -7.47 -4.05 -3.22
C THR A 174 -6.90 -4.04 -4.63
N ALA A 175 -7.12 -2.95 -5.38
CA ALA A 175 -6.64 -2.82 -6.75
C ALA A 175 -5.11 -2.75 -6.81
N GLU A 176 -4.49 -1.99 -5.89
CA GLU A 176 -3.07 -1.81 -5.77
C GLU A 176 -2.38 -3.12 -5.41
N LYS A 177 -2.93 -3.87 -4.43
CA LYS A 177 -2.41 -5.18 -4.06
C LYS A 177 -2.55 -6.19 -5.20
N TYR A 178 -3.71 -6.22 -5.86
CA TYR A 178 -3.91 -7.07 -7.03
C TYR A 178 -2.91 -6.74 -8.15
N PHE A 179 -2.69 -5.46 -8.44
CA PHE A 179 -1.74 -5.02 -9.45
C PHE A 179 -0.30 -5.38 -9.06
N LEU A 180 0.09 -5.19 -7.80
CA LEU A 180 1.40 -5.59 -7.29
C LEU A 180 1.62 -7.11 -7.39
N GLU A 181 0.63 -7.91 -7.01
CA GLU A 181 0.67 -9.37 -7.14
C GLU A 181 0.77 -9.79 -8.61
N LYS A 182 0.01 -9.13 -9.51
CA LYS A 182 0.10 -9.38 -10.96
C LYS A 182 1.43 -8.95 -11.56
N MET A 183 2.01 -7.84 -11.10
CA MET A 183 3.36 -7.46 -11.51
C MET A 183 4.35 -8.52 -11.05
N GLU A 184 4.27 -8.98 -9.80
CA GLU A 184 5.14 -10.05 -9.31
C GLU A 184 4.99 -11.33 -10.14
N ASP A 185 3.77 -11.70 -10.54
CA ASP A 185 3.53 -12.81 -11.46
C ASP A 185 4.19 -12.58 -12.84
N ILE A 186 4.03 -11.41 -13.45
CA ILE A 186 4.61 -11.07 -14.77
C ILE A 186 6.15 -11.08 -14.71
N TYR A 187 6.73 -10.59 -13.62
CA TYR A 187 8.18 -10.62 -13.37
C TYR A 187 8.67 -11.96 -12.81
N SER A 188 7.85 -13.00 -12.77
CA SER A 188 8.25 -14.33 -12.30
C SER A 188 8.47 -15.33 -13.43
N TYR A 189 8.08 -15.00 -14.66
CA TYR A 189 8.20 -15.86 -15.82
C TYR A 189 8.96 -15.16 -16.95
N ASP A 190 9.66 -15.94 -17.76
CA ASP A 190 10.31 -15.46 -18.97
C ASP A 190 9.27 -15.26 -20.09
N VAL A 191 9.25 -14.08 -20.70
CA VAL A 191 8.19 -13.69 -21.66
C VAL A 191 8.26 -14.49 -22.97
N VAL A 192 9.45 -15.02 -23.32
CA VAL A 192 9.64 -15.80 -24.55
C VAL A 192 9.28 -17.25 -24.31
N THR A 193 9.75 -17.86 -23.23
CA THR A 193 9.63 -19.30 -22.98
C THR A 193 8.47 -19.69 -22.06
N GLU A 194 7.85 -18.71 -21.38
CA GLU A 194 6.82 -18.90 -20.33
C GLU A 194 7.28 -19.76 -19.14
N LEU A 195 8.58 -20.11 -19.06
CA LEU A 195 9.16 -20.84 -17.94
C LEU A 195 9.41 -19.90 -16.73
N PRO A 196 9.47 -20.44 -15.50
CA PRO A 196 9.91 -19.67 -14.33
C PRO A 196 11.25 -19.01 -14.62
N ASN A 197 11.33 -17.70 -14.43
CA ASN A 197 12.58 -16.99 -14.62
C ASN A 197 13.57 -17.30 -13.49
N PHE A 198 14.77 -16.73 -13.59
CA PHE A 198 15.85 -16.99 -12.64
C PHE A 198 15.47 -16.66 -11.19
N ARG A 199 14.73 -15.57 -10.96
CA ARG A 199 14.25 -15.21 -9.62
C ARG A 199 13.32 -16.29 -9.05
N LYS A 200 12.31 -16.70 -9.82
CA LYS A 200 11.35 -17.73 -9.39
C LYS A 200 12.03 -19.09 -9.16
N ALA A 201 13.01 -19.44 -10.00
CA ALA A 201 13.83 -20.64 -9.80
C ALA A 201 14.62 -20.59 -8.49
N LEU A 202 15.22 -19.45 -8.13
CA LEU A 202 15.92 -19.27 -6.85
C LEU A 202 14.97 -19.38 -5.65
N GLU A 203 13.79 -18.76 -5.72
CA GLU A 203 12.77 -18.87 -4.66
C GLU A 203 12.32 -20.33 -4.46
N PHE A 204 12.17 -21.09 -5.54
CA PHE A 204 11.87 -22.51 -5.47
C PHE A 204 13.01 -23.31 -4.79
N ILE A 205 14.26 -23.04 -5.15
CA ILE A 205 15.44 -23.68 -4.53
C ILE A 205 15.52 -23.35 -3.03
N GLU A 206 15.32 -22.09 -2.64
CA GLU A 206 15.31 -21.69 -1.23
C GLU A 206 14.20 -22.39 -0.43
N ASN A 207 13.03 -22.58 -1.03
CA ASN A 207 11.95 -23.36 -0.41
C ASN A 207 12.31 -24.84 -0.25
N LEU A 208 12.98 -25.46 -1.23
CA LEU A 208 13.47 -26.84 -1.11
C LEU A 208 14.52 -26.96 0.01
N LYS A 209 15.45 -26.01 0.12
CA LYS A 209 16.43 -25.94 1.22
C LYS A 209 15.74 -25.83 2.58
N ARG A 210 14.76 -24.94 2.73
CA ARG A 210 13.98 -24.78 3.97
C ARG A 210 13.26 -26.06 4.38
N GLN A 211 12.78 -26.84 3.41
CA GLN A 211 12.14 -28.13 3.63
C GLN A 211 13.14 -29.28 3.82
N GLN A 212 14.45 -29.00 3.81
CA GLN A 212 15.53 -30.01 3.87
C GLN A 212 15.40 -31.12 2.81
N LYS A 213 14.83 -30.80 1.65
CA LYS A 213 14.73 -31.75 0.53
C LYS A 213 16.09 -31.85 -0.17
N LYS A 214 16.48 -33.05 -0.58
CA LYS A 214 17.65 -33.24 -1.45
C LYS A 214 17.26 -32.87 -2.88
N PHE A 215 18.10 -32.11 -3.57
CA PHE A 215 17.89 -31.70 -4.96
C PHE A 215 19.23 -31.58 -5.70
N LEU A 216 19.16 -31.57 -7.03
CA LEU A 216 20.27 -31.28 -7.94
C LEU A 216 19.90 -30.05 -8.76
N VAL A 217 20.85 -29.14 -8.97
CA VAL A 217 20.68 -28.00 -9.88
C VAL A 217 21.63 -28.19 -11.06
N GLY A 218 21.09 -28.10 -12.27
CA GLY A 218 21.85 -28.14 -13.52
C GLY A 218 21.66 -26.84 -14.31
N ILE A 219 22.75 -26.31 -14.85
CA ILE A 219 22.73 -25.20 -15.81
C ILE A 219 22.96 -25.79 -17.18
N VAL A 220 22.11 -25.44 -18.15
CA VAL A 220 22.22 -25.91 -19.52
C VAL A 220 22.13 -24.72 -20.44
N ASP A 221 23.06 -24.67 -21.40
CA ASP A 221 23.17 -23.63 -22.40
C ASP A 221 22.96 -24.22 -23.81
N ILE A 222 22.44 -23.41 -24.73
CA ILE A 222 22.28 -23.80 -26.14
C ILE A 222 23.53 -23.33 -26.88
N ASN A 223 24.41 -24.27 -27.21
CA ASN A 223 25.65 -23.99 -27.92
C ASN A 223 25.41 -23.19 -29.21
N ASN A 224 26.19 -22.13 -29.41
CA ASN A 224 26.17 -21.28 -30.60
C ASN A 224 24.80 -20.64 -30.90
N PHE A 225 23.94 -20.42 -29.90
CA PHE A 225 22.62 -19.82 -30.10
C PHE A 225 22.67 -18.43 -30.77
N TYR A 226 23.74 -17.66 -30.52
CA TYR A 226 23.95 -16.35 -31.17
C TYR A 226 23.95 -16.45 -32.72
N VAL A 227 24.45 -17.55 -33.29
CA VAL A 227 24.51 -17.76 -34.75
C VAL A 227 23.11 -17.83 -35.35
N VAL A 228 22.16 -18.42 -34.63
CA VAL A 228 20.75 -18.49 -35.04
C VAL A 228 20.14 -17.09 -35.07
N ASN A 229 20.37 -16.29 -34.02
CA ASN A 229 19.87 -14.92 -33.95
C ASN A 229 20.45 -14.04 -35.06
N ASP A 230 21.76 -14.13 -35.31
CA ASP A 230 22.45 -13.32 -36.31
C ASP A 230 22.08 -13.73 -37.74
N SER A 231 21.89 -15.02 -38.00
CA SER A 231 21.66 -15.53 -39.36
C SER A 231 20.18 -15.52 -39.76
N LEU A 232 19.26 -15.72 -38.80
CA LEU A 232 17.83 -15.96 -39.05
C LEU A 232 16.91 -14.98 -38.30
N GLY A 233 17.48 -14.04 -37.56
CA GLY A 233 16.75 -13.02 -36.82
C GLY A 233 16.25 -13.46 -35.45
N ILE A 234 15.96 -12.47 -34.60
CA ILE A 234 15.56 -12.64 -33.20
C ILE A 234 14.26 -13.46 -33.08
N GLU A 235 13.28 -13.22 -33.94
CA GLU A 235 12.01 -13.98 -33.91
C GLU A 235 12.21 -15.49 -34.14
N THR A 236 13.20 -15.87 -34.95
CA THR A 236 13.55 -17.28 -35.18
C THR A 236 14.25 -17.85 -33.95
N GLY A 237 15.14 -17.07 -33.33
CA GLY A 237 15.72 -17.38 -32.03
C GLY A 237 14.68 -17.66 -30.96
N ASP A 238 13.68 -16.80 -30.83
CA ASP A 238 12.59 -16.94 -29.86
C ASP A 238 11.80 -18.24 -30.07
N LYS A 239 11.55 -18.63 -31.32
CA LYS A 239 10.90 -19.92 -31.65
C LYS A 239 11.77 -21.11 -31.23
N VAL A 240 13.08 -21.03 -31.41
CA VAL A 240 14.02 -22.07 -30.96
C VAL A 240 14.02 -22.17 -29.43
N LEU A 241 14.05 -21.04 -28.72
CA LEU A 241 13.97 -21.01 -27.25
C LEU A 241 12.66 -21.60 -26.73
N LYS A 242 11.52 -21.21 -27.33
CA LYS A 242 10.21 -21.81 -27.03
C LYS A 242 10.22 -23.31 -27.22
N LYS A 243 10.76 -23.80 -28.34
CA LYS A 243 10.80 -25.23 -28.61
C LYS A 243 11.72 -25.99 -27.66
N PHE A 244 12.86 -25.41 -27.31
CA PHE A 244 13.78 -25.97 -26.32
C PHE A 244 13.14 -26.06 -24.93
N ALA A 245 12.36 -25.04 -24.54
CA ALA A 245 11.61 -25.03 -23.29
C ALA A 245 10.52 -26.12 -23.24
N GLU A 246 9.76 -26.32 -24.32
CA GLU A 246 8.73 -27.37 -24.42
C GLU A 246 9.28 -28.79 -24.25
N VAL A 247 10.47 -29.07 -24.77
CA VAL A 247 11.11 -30.40 -24.66
C VAL A 247 11.31 -30.81 -23.20
N ARG A 248 11.41 -29.85 -22.26
CA ARG A 248 11.62 -30.14 -20.84
C ARG A 248 10.36 -30.36 -20.01
N SER A 249 9.20 -29.87 -20.44
CA SER A 249 7.96 -30.10 -19.69
C SER A 249 7.46 -31.55 -19.76
N LEU A 250 7.98 -32.36 -20.70
CA LEU A 250 7.52 -33.72 -20.97
C LEU A 250 8.34 -34.84 -20.32
N ASP A 251 9.60 -34.60 -19.92
CA ASP A 251 10.53 -35.67 -19.53
C ASP A 251 11.05 -35.62 -18.07
N LEU A 252 10.77 -34.57 -17.30
CA LEU A 252 11.25 -34.43 -15.91
C LEU A 252 10.22 -34.89 -14.84
N THR A 253 9.10 -35.47 -15.26
CA THR A 253 8.04 -35.99 -14.38
C THR A 253 7.92 -37.51 -14.36
N LYS A 254 8.87 -38.23 -14.98
CA LYS A 254 8.97 -39.69 -14.93
C LYS A 254 10.09 -40.17 -14.01
#